data_AF-A0A1Q3AM25-F1
#
_entry.id   AF-A0A1Q3AM25-F1
#
_cell.length_a   1.000
_cell.length_b   1.000
_cell.length_c   1.000
_cell.angle_alpha   90.00
_cell.angle_beta   90.00
_cell.angle_gamma   90.00
#
_symmetry.space_group_name_H-M   'P 1'
#
loop_
_entity.id
_entity.type
_entity.pdbx_description
1 polymer ?
#
loop_
_entity_poly.entity_id
_entity_poly.type
_entity_poly.pdbx_seq_one_letter_code
_entity_poly.pdbx_strand_id
1 'polypeptide(L)'
;MDSAYKSNAIIAAPIRVIQLVPNARDVKGSQTVAFNLPNDERIVKDRGTSMVILKNVSEAKFKHILLPIADACISKEQQELVHFESFFTHCIYHECCHGIGPHTIMLPKGEKSTMRLELQELHSALEEAKADIVGLWTLKFLICQKMTSVAV
;
A
#
# COMPACT_ATOMS: atom_id res chain seq x y z
N MET A 1 -14.83 -3.95 16.81
CA MET A 1 -13.35 -3.85 16.74
C MET A 1 -12.92 -2.99 17.91
N ASP A 2 -12.01 -3.48 18.74
CA ASP A 2 -11.59 -2.78 19.95
C ASP A 2 -10.82 -1.50 19.59
N SER A 3 -11.21 -0.38 20.18
CA SER A 3 -10.53 0.90 19.99
C SER A 3 -9.10 0.90 20.55
N ALA A 4 -8.78 -0.02 21.44
CA ALA A 4 -7.45 -0.14 22.06
C ALA A 4 -6.30 -0.36 21.06
N TYR A 5 -6.58 -0.93 19.87
CA TYR A 5 -5.56 -1.20 18.85
C TYR A 5 -5.46 -0.12 17.78
N LYS A 6 -6.26 0.95 17.86
CA LYS A 6 -6.20 2.05 16.89
C LYS A 6 -5.09 3.02 17.26
N SER A 7 -4.30 3.41 16.26
CA SER A 7 -3.29 4.45 16.41
C SER A 7 -3.96 5.82 16.54
N ASN A 8 -3.65 6.55 17.62
CA ASN A 8 -4.24 7.86 17.91
C ASN A 8 -3.48 9.05 17.29
N ALA A 9 -2.30 8.79 16.74
CA ALA A 9 -1.47 9.79 16.08
C ALA A 9 -1.05 9.25 14.70
N ILE A 10 -1.61 9.83 13.64
CA ILE A 10 -1.26 9.52 12.26
C ILE A 10 -0.62 10.78 11.66
N ILE A 11 0.59 10.64 11.11
CA ILE A 11 1.25 11.71 10.35
C ILE A 11 0.88 11.50 8.89
N ALA A 12 0.16 12.46 8.30
CA ALA A 12 -0.22 12.37 6.90
C ALA A 12 1.02 12.54 6.00
N ALA A 13 1.28 11.55 5.13
CA ALA A 13 2.30 11.65 4.11
C ALA A 13 1.74 12.36 2.85
N PRO A 14 2.45 13.34 2.26
CA PRO A 14 2.13 13.84 0.95
C PRO A 14 2.22 12.70 -0.09
N ILE A 15 1.18 12.62 -0.91
CA ILE A 15 1.11 11.68 -2.03
C ILE A 15 1.57 12.41 -3.30
N ARG A 16 2.39 11.75 -4.11
CA ARG A 16 2.92 12.23 -5.38
C ARG A 16 2.77 11.15 -6.44
N VAL A 17 2.09 11.49 -7.53
CA VAL A 17 2.03 10.63 -8.72
C VAL A 17 2.96 11.21 -9.76
N ILE A 18 3.92 10.40 -10.23
CA ILE A 18 4.95 10.84 -11.18
C ILE A 18 5.06 9.89 -12.37
N GLN A 19 5.72 10.36 -13.43
CA GLN A 19 6.22 9.52 -14.51
C GLN A 19 7.73 9.34 -14.33
N LEU A 20 8.16 8.08 -14.23
CA LEU A 20 9.56 7.70 -14.13
C LEU A 20 10.24 7.90 -15.49
N VAL A 21 11.34 8.66 -15.54
CA VAL A 21 12.12 8.89 -16.77
C VAL A 21 13.34 7.97 -16.80
N PRO A 22 14.39 8.17 -15.96
CA PRO A 22 15.38 7.14 -15.70
C PRO A 22 15.22 6.54 -14.30
N ASN A 23 15.66 5.29 -14.13
CA ASN A 23 15.84 4.65 -12.83
C ASN A 23 17.17 3.91 -12.84
N ALA A 24 17.90 3.91 -11.74
CA ALA A 24 19.26 3.38 -11.69
C ALA A 24 19.63 2.84 -10.30
N ARG A 25 20.73 2.09 -10.25
CA ARG A 25 21.30 1.45 -9.04
C ARG A 25 20.47 0.26 -8.57
N ASP A 26 19.74 0.43 -7.47
CA ASP A 26 19.05 -0.67 -6.78
C ASP A 26 17.70 -0.97 -7.42
N VAL A 27 17.74 -1.32 -8.71
CA VAL A 27 16.58 -1.56 -9.57
C VAL A 27 16.60 -2.99 -10.13
N LYS A 28 17.34 -3.89 -9.48
CA LYS A 28 17.47 -5.29 -9.92
C LYS A 28 16.19 -6.05 -9.57
N GLY A 29 15.65 -6.80 -10.54
CA GLY A 29 14.44 -7.60 -10.34
C GLY A 29 13.16 -6.88 -10.74
N SER A 30 12.06 -7.16 -10.03
CA SER A 30 10.76 -6.54 -10.31
C SER A 30 10.83 -5.04 -10.03
N GLN A 31 10.50 -4.22 -11.04
CA GLN A 31 10.40 -2.78 -10.84
C GLN A 31 9.32 -2.46 -9.81
N THR A 32 9.64 -1.59 -8.86
CA THR A 32 8.71 -1.06 -7.87
C THR A 32 7.66 -0.15 -8.52
N VAL A 33 6.42 -0.17 -8.03
CA VAL A 33 5.32 0.70 -8.50
C VAL A 33 5.12 1.94 -7.63
N ALA A 34 5.51 1.87 -6.37
CA ALA A 34 5.42 2.95 -5.42
C ALA A 34 6.46 2.79 -4.31
N PHE A 35 6.87 3.89 -3.69
CA PHE A 35 7.75 3.86 -2.54
C PHE A 35 7.38 4.96 -1.55
N ASN A 36 7.62 4.69 -0.27
CA ASN A 36 7.41 5.62 0.82
C ASN A 36 8.75 5.89 1.51
N LEU A 37 9.24 7.13 1.45
CA LEU A 37 10.59 7.49 1.93
C LEU A 37 10.55 8.78 2.76
N PRO A 38 11.51 8.99 3.68
CA PRO A 38 12.68 8.16 3.97
C PRO A 38 12.42 7.02 4.95
N ASN A 39 13.35 6.06 5.04
CA ASN A 39 13.30 4.93 5.99
C ASN A 39 13.90 5.26 7.38
N ASP A 40 14.56 6.41 7.55
CA ASP A 40 15.17 6.80 8.84
C ASP A 40 14.06 7.23 9.81
N GLU A 41 13.80 6.40 10.83
CA GLU A 41 12.74 6.59 11.83
C GLU A 41 12.80 7.96 12.52
N ARG A 42 14.00 8.55 12.67
CA ARG A 42 14.16 9.89 13.27
C ARG A 42 13.58 10.96 12.34
N ILE A 43 13.87 10.89 11.04
CA ILE A 43 13.34 11.82 10.05
C ILE A 43 11.84 11.62 9.89
N VAL A 44 11.37 10.38 9.86
CA VAL A 44 9.94 10.06 9.81
C VAL A 44 9.19 10.68 10.98
N LYS A 45 9.74 10.60 12.20
CA LYS A 45 9.14 11.20 13.39
C LYS A 45 9.08 12.73 13.32
N ASP A 46 10.14 13.37 12.85
CA ASP A 46 10.27 14.83 12.88
C ASP A 46 9.63 15.53 11.66
N ARG A 47 9.57 14.84 10.51
CA ARG A 47 9.23 15.43 9.20
C ARG A 47 8.20 14.61 8.39
N GLY A 48 7.87 13.40 8.83
CA GLY A 48 7.02 12.48 8.07
C GLY A 48 7.76 11.79 6.92
N THR A 49 6.99 11.09 6.10
CA THR A 49 7.45 10.46 4.85
C THR A 49 6.86 11.16 3.63
N SER A 50 7.18 10.70 2.43
CA SER A 50 6.53 11.05 1.18
C SER A 50 6.26 9.79 0.38
N MET A 51 5.01 9.62 -0.05
CA MET A 51 4.55 8.50 -0.85
C MET A 51 4.59 8.87 -2.33
N VAL A 52 5.40 8.16 -3.11
CA VAL A 52 5.58 8.40 -4.54
C VAL A 52 5.09 7.17 -5.30
N ILE A 53 4.25 7.40 -6.31
CA ILE A 53 3.67 6.35 -7.15
C ILE A 53 4.07 6.60 -8.60
N LEU A 54 4.56 5.55 -9.25
CA LEU A 54 5.14 5.58 -10.59
C LEU A 54 4.10 5.16 -11.62
N LYS A 55 3.31 6.13 -12.10
CA LYS A 55 2.12 5.85 -12.93
C LYS A 55 2.45 5.07 -14.19
N ASN A 56 3.48 5.49 -14.93
CA ASN A 56 3.87 4.83 -16.18
C ASN A 56 4.42 3.41 -15.97
N VAL A 57 5.03 3.12 -14.82
CA VAL A 57 5.46 1.76 -14.46
C VAL A 57 4.24 0.89 -14.15
N SER A 58 3.27 1.43 -13.41
CA SER A 58 1.99 0.75 -13.15
C SER A 58 1.21 0.47 -14.44
N GLU A 59 1.14 1.43 -15.37
CA GLU A 59 0.51 1.26 -16.69
C GLU A 59 1.19 0.13 -17.48
N ALA A 60 2.53 0.09 -17.49
CA ALA A 60 3.28 -0.95 -18.16
C ALA A 60 3.04 -2.34 -17.54
N LYS A 61 3.05 -2.46 -16.21
CA LYS A 61 2.74 -3.73 -15.52
C LYS A 61 1.31 -4.17 -15.74
N PHE A 62 0.35 -3.26 -15.70
CA PHE A 62 -1.04 -3.57 -15.97
C PHE A 62 -1.19 -4.16 -17.39
N LYS A 63 -0.65 -3.44 -18.39
CA LYS A 63 -0.77 -3.84 -19.79
C LYS A 63 -0.03 -5.14 -20.12
N HIS A 64 1.20 -5.29 -19.64
CA HIS A 64 2.09 -6.37 -20.07
C HIS A 64 2.15 -7.57 -19.13
N ILE A 65 1.59 -7.46 -17.92
CA ILE A 65 1.60 -8.54 -16.92
C ILE A 65 0.18 -8.84 -16.45
N LEU A 66 -0.55 -7.84 -15.92
CA LEU A 66 -1.87 -8.11 -15.34
C LEU A 66 -2.89 -8.56 -16.37
N LEU A 67 -2.99 -7.89 -17.52
CA LEU A 67 -3.95 -8.28 -18.58
C LEU A 67 -3.70 -9.71 -19.11
N PRO A 68 -2.46 -10.13 -19.42
CA PRO A 68 -2.19 -11.53 -19.76
C PRO A 68 -2.55 -12.54 -18.65
N ILE A 69 -2.32 -12.20 -17.38
CA ILE A 69 -2.73 -13.06 -16.26
C ILE A 69 -4.26 -13.13 -16.17
N ALA A 70 -4.93 -11.99 -16.32
CA ALA A 70 -6.38 -11.93 -16.30
C ALA A 70 -6.98 -12.81 -17.40
N ASP A 71 -6.49 -12.74 -18.64
CA ASP A 71 -6.95 -13.58 -19.75
C ASP A 71 -6.83 -15.09 -19.46
N ALA A 72 -5.79 -15.49 -18.73
CA ALA A 72 -5.57 -16.88 -18.35
C ALA A 72 -6.38 -17.35 -17.13
N CYS A 73 -6.68 -16.46 -16.18
CA CYS A 73 -7.20 -16.82 -14.86
C CYS A 73 -8.64 -16.37 -14.56
N ILE A 74 -9.18 -15.41 -15.33
CA ILE A 74 -10.49 -14.80 -15.09
C ILE A 74 -11.46 -15.19 -16.20
N SER A 75 -12.74 -15.43 -15.86
CA SER A 75 -13.75 -15.81 -16.85
C SER A 75 -14.03 -14.65 -17.82
N LYS A 76 -14.46 -14.98 -19.05
CA LYS A 76 -14.71 -13.97 -20.10
C LYS A 76 -15.72 -12.92 -19.69
N GLU A 77 -16.72 -13.30 -18.91
CA GLU A 77 -17.78 -12.43 -18.40
C GLU A 77 -17.27 -11.42 -17.38
N GLN A 78 -16.14 -11.71 -16.70
CA GLN A 78 -15.55 -10.84 -15.69
C GLN A 78 -14.39 -9.99 -16.23
N GLN A 79 -13.89 -10.27 -17.44
CA GLN A 79 -12.77 -9.52 -18.04
C GLN A 79 -13.08 -8.02 -18.17
N GLU A 80 -14.35 -7.67 -18.41
CA GLU A 80 -14.77 -6.27 -18.51
C GLU A 80 -14.61 -5.49 -17.20
N LEU A 81 -14.46 -6.16 -16.06
CA LEU A 81 -14.25 -5.54 -14.74
C LEU A 81 -12.77 -5.24 -14.44
N VAL A 82 -11.85 -5.70 -15.30
CA VAL A 82 -10.40 -5.51 -15.11
C VAL A 82 -9.97 -4.16 -15.66
N HIS A 83 -9.94 -3.15 -14.80
CA HIS A 83 -9.59 -1.77 -15.17
C HIS A 83 -8.27 -1.30 -14.55
N PHE A 84 -7.55 -0.46 -15.30
CA PHE A 84 -6.31 0.14 -14.81
C PHE A 84 -6.57 1.05 -13.61
N GLU A 85 -7.67 1.79 -13.62
CA GLU A 85 -8.10 2.67 -12.54
C GLU A 85 -8.27 1.88 -11.23
N SER A 86 -8.90 0.70 -11.26
CA SER A 86 -9.08 -0.16 -10.09
C SER A 86 -7.74 -0.66 -9.56
N PHE A 87 -6.86 -1.15 -10.45
CA PHE A 87 -5.50 -1.58 -10.11
C PHE A 87 -4.68 -0.44 -9.47
N PHE A 88 -4.63 0.71 -10.13
CA PHE A 88 -3.84 1.85 -9.71
C PHE A 88 -4.37 2.46 -8.40
N THR A 89 -5.69 2.55 -8.25
CA THR A 89 -6.32 3.07 -7.05
C THR A 89 -6.10 2.12 -5.86
N HIS A 90 -6.19 0.80 -6.06
CA HIS A 90 -5.82 -0.16 -5.02
C HIS A 90 -4.37 -0.02 -4.60
N CYS A 91 -3.41 0.14 -5.52
CA CYS A 91 -2.02 0.43 -5.16
C CYS A 91 -1.89 1.72 -4.31
N ILE A 92 -2.60 2.80 -4.64
CA ILE A 92 -2.58 4.02 -3.81
C ILE A 92 -3.03 3.72 -2.38
N TYR A 93 -4.14 3.00 -2.22
CA TYR A 93 -4.67 2.70 -0.89
C TYR A 93 -3.85 1.66 -0.13
N HIS A 94 -3.25 0.68 -0.82
CA HIS A 94 -2.28 -0.24 -0.25
C HIS A 94 -1.15 0.56 0.43
N GLU A 95 -0.54 1.51 -0.28
CA GLU A 95 0.55 2.34 0.26
C GLU A 95 0.10 3.23 1.43
N CYS A 96 -1.10 3.81 1.35
CA CYS A 96 -1.70 4.52 2.48
C CYS A 96 -1.90 3.61 3.70
N CYS A 97 -2.24 2.33 3.46
CA CYS A 97 -2.53 1.37 4.51
C CYS A 97 -1.28 0.85 5.23
N HIS A 98 -0.09 0.98 4.63
CA HIS A 98 1.15 0.81 5.39
C HIS A 98 1.22 1.77 6.56
N GLY A 99 0.81 3.04 6.37
CA GLY A 99 0.86 4.06 7.42
C GLY A 99 -0.20 3.95 8.53
N ILE A 100 -1.13 2.99 8.45
CA ILE A 100 -2.22 2.83 9.43
C ILE A 100 -2.17 1.46 10.12
N GLY A 101 -2.78 1.42 11.31
CA GLY A 101 -2.79 0.24 12.16
C GLY A 101 -1.60 0.19 13.15
N PRO A 102 -1.47 -0.92 13.89
CA PRO A 102 -0.48 -1.05 14.94
C PRO A 102 0.96 -1.08 14.38
N HIS A 103 1.80 -0.17 14.87
CA HIS A 103 3.23 -0.14 14.54
C HIS A 103 4.06 -0.28 15.81
N THR A 104 3.88 0.66 16.73
CA THR A 104 4.40 0.59 18.10
C THR A 104 3.35 -0.08 18.98
N ILE A 105 3.77 -1.05 19.79
CA ILE A 105 2.91 -1.81 20.68
C ILE A 105 3.47 -1.84 22.10
N MET A 106 2.59 -2.12 23.06
CA MET A 106 2.95 -2.36 24.45
C MET A 106 2.92 -3.87 24.69
N LEU A 107 4.03 -4.43 25.16
CA LEU A 107 4.11 -5.82 25.59
C LEU A 107 3.38 -6.02 26.92
N PRO A 108 2.99 -7.26 27.30
CA PRO A 108 2.26 -7.53 28.54
C PRO A 108 2.96 -7.03 29.81
N LYS A 109 4.29 -6.89 29.79
CA LYS A 109 5.11 -6.37 30.89
C LYS A 109 5.22 -4.84 30.93
N GLY A 110 4.52 -4.12 30.04
CA GLY A 110 4.55 -2.67 29.95
C GLY A 110 5.76 -2.10 29.19
N GLU A 111 6.52 -2.96 28.50
CA GLU A 111 7.64 -2.54 27.66
C GLU A 111 7.14 -2.11 26.27
N LYS A 112 7.78 -1.11 25.67
CA LYS A 112 7.49 -0.68 24.29
C LYS A 112 8.26 -1.54 23.30
N SER A 113 7.58 -2.03 22.27
CA SER A 113 8.19 -2.72 21.13
C SER A 113 7.54 -2.30 19.81
N THR A 114 7.93 -2.90 18.70
CA THR A 114 7.32 -2.71 17.38
C THR A 114 6.82 -4.02 16.81
N MET A 115 5.78 -3.98 15.98
CA MET A 115 5.29 -5.16 15.26
C MET A 115 6.42 -5.84 14.47
N ARG A 116 7.34 -5.07 13.88
CA ARG A 116 8.51 -5.61 13.18
C ARG A 116 9.42 -6.44 14.06
N LEU A 117 9.70 -5.95 15.27
CA LEU A 117 10.58 -6.67 16.20
C LEU A 117 9.92 -7.96 16.71
N GLU A 118 8.64 -7.91 17.03
CA GLU A 118 7.93 -9.09 17.58
C GLU A 118 7.59 -10.14 16.52
N LEU A 119 7.28 -9.74 15.29
CA LEU A 119 6.93 -10.66 14.20
C LEU A 119 8.15 -11.18 13.42
N GLN A 120 9.33 -10.56 13.60
CA GLN A 120 10.59 -11.01 13.02
C GLN A 120 10.47 -11.30 11.50
N GLU A 121 10.83 -12.50 11.05
CA GLU A 121 10.79 -12.91 9.64
C GLU A 121 9.37 -12.93 9.05
N LEU A 122 8.33 -13.02 9.88
CA LEU A 122 6.94 -13.02 9.44
C LEU A 122 6.41 -11.61 9.15
N HIS A 123 7.10 -10.58 9.65
CA HIS A 123 6.61 -9.20 9.59
C HIS A 123 6.30 -8.77 8.16
N SER A 124 7.24 -8.96 7.23
CA SER A 124 7.08 -8.46 5.85
C SER A 124 5.85 -9.05 5.16
N ALA A 125 5.68 -10.37 5.19
CA ALA A 125 4.53 -11.01 4.54
C ALA A 125 3.19 -10.58 5.16
N LEU A 126 3.15 -10.43 6.49
CA LEU A 126 1.94 -10.01 7.20
C LEU A 126 1.60 -8.54 6.98
N GLU A 127 2.61 -7.67 6.91
CA GLU A 127 2.43 -6.24 6.67
C GLU A 127 1.93 -5.96 5.24
N GLU A 128 2.47 -6.66 4.24
CA GLU A 128 1.97 -6.59 2.85
C GLU A 128 0.53 -7.12 2.75
N ALA A 129 0.25 -8.28 3.35
CA ALA A 129 -1.10 -8.84 3.38
C ALA A 129 -2.10 -7.90 4.08
N LYS A 130 -1.68 -7.23 5.15
CA LYS A 130 -2.46 -6.18 5.82
C LYS A 130 -2.72 -5.01 4.88
N ALA A 131 -1.69 -4.48 4.23
CA ALA A 131 -1.83 -3.35 3.31
C ALA A 131 -2.81 -3.66 2.17
N ASP A 132 -2.75 -4.86 1.60
CA ASP A 132 -3.66 -5.31 0.54
C ASP A 132 -5.12 -5.39 0.99
N ILE A 133 -5.39 -6.13 2.08
CA ILE A 133 -6.78 -6.37 2.52
C ILE A 133 -7.40 -5.12 3.13
N VAL A 134 -6.62 -4.32 3.86
CA VAL A 134 -7.09 -3.06 4.42
C VAL A 134 -7.24 -2.01 3.32
N GLY A 135 -6.44 -2.07 2.25
CA GLY A 135 -6.63 -1.26 1.05
C GLY A 135 -8.01 -1.49 0.41
N LEU A 136 -8.40 -2.75 0.23
CA LEU A 136 -9.74 -3.11 -0.27
C LEU A 136 -10.85 -2.68 0.70
N TRP A 137 -10.65 -2.88 2.00
CA TRP A 137 -11.62 -2.42 3.01
C TRP A 137 -11.79 -0.90 2.98
N THR A 138 -10.69 -0.16 2.85
CA THR A 138 -10.68 1.32 2.81
C THR A 138 -11.39 1.82 1.56
N LEU A 139 -11.13 1.21 0.41
CA LEU A 139 -11.84 1.50 -0.82
C LEU A 139 -13.35 1.32 -0.64
N LYS A 140 -13.79 0.16 -0.14
CA LYS A 140 -15.21 -0.10 0.14
C LYS A 140 -15.80 0.92 1.11
N PHE A 141 -15.08 1.24 2.19
CA PHE A 141 -15.48 2.24 3.17
C PHE A 141 -15.71 3.61 2.51
N LEU A 142 -14.76 4.08 1.69
CA LEU A 142 -14.83 5.38 1.04
C LEU A 142 -15.92 5.45 -0.05
N ILE A 143 -16.19 4.33 -0.74
CA ILE A 143 -17.34 4.21 -1.66
C ILE A 143 -18.65 4.39 -0.88
N CYS A 144 -18.80 3.71 0.27
CA CYS A 144 -19.99 3.88 1.11
C CYS A 144 -20.15 5.32 1.64
N GLN A 145 -19.04 6.02 1.87
CA GLN A 145 -19.04 7.44 2.24
C GLN A 145 -19.21 8.40 1.04
N LYS A 146 -19.35 7.88 -0.19
CA LYS A 146 -19.42 8.66 -1.44
C LYS A 146 -18.21 9.56 -1.69
N MET A 147 -17.04 9.17 -1.18
CA MET A 147 -15.78 9.91 -1.36
C MET A 147 -14.98 9.43 -2.58
N THR A 148 -15.31 8.27 -3.14
CA THR A 148 -14.74 7.75 -4.39
C THR A 148 -15.81 6.95 -5.15
N SER A 149 -15.65 6.86 -6.46
CA SER A 149 -16.53 6.12 -7.38
C SER A 149 -15.81 5.04 -8.17
N VAL A 150 -14.55 4.73 -7.83
CA VAL A 150 -13.79 3.66 -8.48
C VAL A 150 -14.45 2.33 -8.12
N ALA A 151 -14.88 1.58 -9.14
CA ALA A 151 -15.41 0.23 -8.96
C ALA A 151 -14.28 -0.72 -8.56
N VAL A 152 -14.48 -1.47 -7.47
CA VAL A 152 -13.56 -2.48 -6.93
C VAL A 152 -14.32 -3.78 -6.81
#